data_AF-A0AAU0R2X0-F1
#
_entry.id   AF-A0AAU0R2X0-F1
#
_cell.length_a   1.000
_cell.length_b   1.000
_cell.length_c   1.000
_cell.angle_alpha   90.00
_cell.angle_beta   90.00
_cell.angle_gamma   90.00
#
_symmetry.space_group_name_H-M   'P 1'
#
loop_
_entity.id
_entity.type
_entity.pdbx_description
1 polymer ?
#
loop_
_entity_poly.entity_id
_entity_poly.type
_entity_poly.pdbx_seq_one_letter_code
_entity_poly.pdbx_strand_id
1 'polypeptide(L)'
;MGSTPSKASRTGKEVIERMKNEDPPKIRTVRGKTEFLDGNNKWRPLSEADMAHKIDAVTWWNEVGRKYGPKSKEVRDWMLDPDNYYLEHYSKNRSEGASLGQTYLPPDN
;
A
#
# COMPACT_ATOMS: atom_id res chain seq x y z
N MET A 1 -11.93 -5.95 6.42
CA MET A 1 -10.75 -5.08 6.59
C MET A 1 -11.05 -3.60 6.35
N GLY A 2 -11.43 -3.20 5.13
CA GLY A 2 -11.62 -1.79 4.75
C GLY A 2 -11.00 -1.54 3.38
N SER A 3 -11.20 -0.36 2.80
CA SER A 3 -10.55 -0.01 1.52
C SER A 3 -9.12 0.47 1.75
N THR A 4 -8.20 0.09 0.87
CA THR A 4 -6.83 0.64 0.84
C THR A 4 -6.89 2.17 0.74
N PRO A 5 -6.13 2.91 1.57
CA PRO A 5 -6.11 4.37 1.53
C PRO A 5 -5.59 4.88 0.19
N SER A 6 -6.11 6.04 -0.24
CA SER A 6 -5.60 6.73 -1.43
C SER A 6 -4.24 7.37 -1.16
N LYS A 7 -3.39 7.47 -2.19
CA LYS A 7 -2.13 8.25 -2.16
C LYS A 7 -2.34 9.74 -1.80
N ALA A 8 -3.55 10.28 -1.99
CA ALA A 8 -3.92 11.64 -1.60
C ALA A 8 -4.39 11.77 -0.14
N SER A 9 -4.63 10.65 0.57
CA SER A 9 -5.03 10.64 1.98
C SER A 9 -3.87 11.02 2.91
N ARG A 10 -4.15 11.18 4.21
CA ARG A 10 -3.11 11.40 5.23
C ARG A 10 -2.04 10.31 5.18
N THR A 11 -2.44 9.04 5.28
CA THR A 11 -1.54 7.87 5.19
C THR A 11 -0.76 7.86 3.88
N GLY A 12 -1.41 8.17 2.75
CA GLY A 12 -0.74 8.22 1.45
C GLY A 12 0.34 9.30 1.36
N LYS A 13 0.09 10.48 1.94
CA LYS A 13 1.09 11.56 2.01
C LYS A 13 2.26 11.19 2.91
N GLU A 14 1.99 10.54 4.04
CA GLU A 14 3.03 10.03 4.95
C GLU A 14 3.93 8.99 4.24
N VAL A 15 3.35 8.10 3.41
CA VAL A 15 4.12 7.18 2.57
C VAL A 15 5.02 7.92 1.57
N ILE A 16 4.49 8.92 0.87
CA ILE A 16 5.25 9.71 -0.10
C ILE A 16 6.41 10.44 0.58
N GLU A 17 6.14 11.11 1.70
CA GLU A 17 7.18 11.81 2.46
C GLU A 17 8.23 10.84 3.01
N ARG A 18 7.84 9.66 3.52
CA ARG A 18 8.81 8.65 3.93
C ARG A 18 9.68 8.21 2.74
N MET A 19 9.07 7.79 1.63
CA MET A 19 9.79 7.32 0.45
C MET A 19 10.70 8.38 -0.19
N LYS A 20 10.37 9.66 -0.02
CA LYS A 20 11.21 10.79 -0.42
C LYS A 20 12.45 10.96 0.46
N ASN A 21 12.36 10.60 1.73
CA ASN A 21 13.44 10.68 2.71
C ASN A 21 14.19 9.35 2.91
N GLU A 22 13.83 8.29 2.19
CA GLU A 22 14.62 7.04 2.13
C GLU A 22 15.99 7.28 1.46
N ASP A 23 16.98 6.44 1.77
CA ASP A 23 18.31 6.47 1.15
C ASP A 23 18.60 5.11 0.47
N PRO A 24 18.65 5.04 -0.89
CA PRO A 24 18.40 6.14 -1.83
C PRO A 24 16.91 6.54 -1.89
N PRO A 25 16.60 7.80 -2.27
CA PRO A 25 15.22 8.28 -2.34
C PRO A 25 14.45 7.57 -3.44
N LYS A 26 13.21 7.17 -3.13
CA LYS A 26 12.28 6.52 -4.06
C LYS A 26 11.22 7.46 -4.60
N ILE A 27 11.26 8.73 -4.20
CA ILE A 27 10.47 9.82 -4.77
C ILE A 27 11.42 10.92 -5.20
N ARG A 28 11.19 11.47 -6.39
CA ARG A 28 11.97 12.61 -6.89
C ARG A 28 11.07 13.59 -7.64
N THR A 29 11.53 14.83 -7.75
CA THR A 29 10.90 15.84 -8.60
C THR A 29 11.86 16.24 -9.71
N VAL A 30 11.46 16.00 -10.96
CA VAL A 30 12.25 16.34 -12.16
C VAL A 30 11.40 17.26 -13.03
N ARG A 31 11.92 18.46 -13.33
CA ARG A 31 11.22 19.48 -14.15
C ARG A 31 9.77 19.76 -13.69
N GLY A 32 9.57 19.86 -12.37
CA GLY A 32 8.26 20.12 -11.75
C GLY A 32 7.30 18.94 -11.73
N LYS A 33 7.71 17.75 -12.18
CA LYS A 33 6.92 16.51 -12.13
C LYS A 33 7.46 15.59 -11.05
N THR A 34 6.57 15.12 -10.18
CA THR A 34 6.93 14.15 -9.13
C THR A 34 6.80 12.73 -9.66
N GLU A 35 7.88 11.96 -9.51
CA GLU A 35 8.00 10.57 -9.92
C GLU A 35 8.29 9.68 -8.71
N PHE A 36 7.88 8.42 -8.80
CA PHE A 36 8.25 7.37 -7.86
C PHE A 36 9.04 6.28 -8.55
N LEU A 37 9.91 5.60 -7.80
CA LEU A 37 10.63 4.42 -8.25
C LEU A 37 9.72 3.20 -8.07
N ASP A 38 9.29 2.58 -9.17
CA ASP A 38 8.48 1.37 -9.16
C ASP A 38 9.30 0.14 -8.75
N GLY A 39 8.64 -0.98 -8.45
CA GLY A 39 9.34 -2.20 -8.01
C GLY A 39 10.17 -2.87 -9.12
N ASN A 40 10.18 -2.32 -10.34
CA ASN A 40 11.05 -2.72 -11.45
C ASN A 40 12.22 -1.73 -11.64
N ASN A 41 12.48 -0.87 -10.64
CA ASN A 41 13.51 0.17 -10.66
C ASN A 41 13.33 1.20 -11.79
N LYS A 42 12.09 1.44 -12.22
CA LYS A 42 11.77 2.46 -13.21
C LYS A 42 11.07 3.66 -12.55
N TRP A 43 11.53 4.85 -12.89
CA TRP A 43 10.87 6.09 -12.49
C TRP A 43 9.56 6.28 -13.28
N ARG A 44 8.48 6.50 -12.56
CA ARG A 44 7.11 6.61 -13.08
C ARG A 44 6.42 7.85 -12.53
N PRO A 45 5.50 8.49 -13.26
CA PRO A 45 4.69 9.58 -12.71
C PRO A 45 3.84 9.10 -11.52
N LEU A 46 3.67 9.94 -10.48
CA LEU A 46 2.78 9.62 -9.35
C LEU A 46 1.33 9.29 -9.75
N SER A 47 0.87 9.76 -10.91
CA SER A 47 -0.46 9.40 -11.45
C SER A 47 -0.60 7.91 -11.73
N GLU A 48 0.50 7.22 -12.02
CA GLU A 48 0.55 5.77 -12.29
C GLU A 48 0.77 4.94 -11.01
N ALA A 49 0.90 5.58 -9.84
CA ALA A 49 1.09 4.89 -8.57
C ALA A 49 -0.25 4.48 -7.95
N ASP A 50 -0.33 3.26 -7.45
CA ASP A 50 -1.29 2.83 -6.43
C ASP A 50 -0.56 2.60 -5.09
N MET A 51 -1.31 2.69 -4.00
CA MET A 51 -0.82 2.28 -2.68
C MET A 51 -0.81 0.75 -2.63
N ALA A 52 0.38 0.17 -2.61
CA ALA A 52 0.61 -1.26 -2.52
C ALA A 52 0.91 -1.64 -1.07
N HIS A 53 0.36 -2.77 -0.61
CA HIS A 53 0.66 -3.30 0.70
C HIS A 53 1.98 -4.05 0.69
N LYS A 54 2.81 -3.90 1.73
CA LYS A 54 4.04 -4.68 1.91
C LYS A 54 3.74 -6.14 2.25
N ILE A 55 2.73 -6.35 3.09
CA ILE A 55 2.14 -7.67 3.37
C ILE A 55 0.77 -7.65 2.73
N ASP A 56 0.51 -8.57 1.80
CA ASP A 56 -0.78 -8.66 1.12
C ASP A 56 -1.95 -8.58 2.11
N ALA A 57 -2.95 -7.77 1.77
CA ALA A 57 -4.09 -7.50 2.65
C ALA A 57 -4.92 -8.75 2.95
N VAL A 58 -5.05 -9.66 1.99
CA VAL A 58 -5.80 -10.91 2.19
C VAL A 58 -5.03 -11.84 3.13
N THR A 59 -3.71 -11.90 2.96
CA THR A 59 -2.80 -12.69 3.79
C THR A 59 -2.84 -12.18 5.23
N TRP A 60 -2.64 -10.88 5.46
CA TRP A 60 -2.71 -10.29 6.80
C TRP A 60 -4.09 -10.48 7.44
N TRP A 61 -5.17 -10.38 6.65
CA TRP A 61 -6.52 -10.68 7.14
C TRP A 61 -6.62 -12.12 7.67
N ASN A 62 -6.23 -13.09 6.85
CA ASN A 62 -6.43 -14.50 7.11
C ASN A 62 -5.60 -14.98 8.32
N GLU A 63 -4.41 -14.42 8.50
CA GLU A 63 -3.49 -14.80 9.58
C GLU A 63 -3.74 -14.04 10.90
N VAL A 64 -4.06 -12.74 10.80
CA VAL A 64 -4.08 -11.82 11.95
C VAL A 64 -5.42 -11.08 12.04
N GLY A 65 -5.78 -10.32 11.01
CA GLY A 65 -6.86 -9.33 11.07
C GLY A 65 -8.24 -9.92 11.41
N ARG A 66 -8.53 -11.14 10.93
CA ARG A 66 -9.84 -11.79 11.15
C ARG A 66 -10.12 -12.10 12.61
N LYS A 67 -9.09 -12.21 13.47
CA LYS A 67 -9.23 -12.46 14.92
C LYS A 67 -9.76 -11.27 15.70
N TYR A 68 -9.57 -10.05 15.19
CA TYR A 68 -10.07 -8.83 15.82
C TYR A 68 -11.45 -8.43 15.31
N GLY A 69 -11.86 -8.96 14.15
CA GLY A 69 -13.11 -8.64 13.50
C GLY A 69 -13.05 -7.46 12.52
N PRO A 70 -14.04 -7.35 11.63
CA PRO A 70 -14.05 -6.33 10.59
C PRO A 70 -14.21 -4.94 11.19
N LYS A 71 -13.37 -4.00 10.78
CA LYS A 71 -13.38 -2.59 11.24
C LYS A 71 -13.11 -2.44 12.75
N SER A 72 -12.47 -3.42 13.39
CA SER A 72 -11.94 -3.24 14.75
C SER A 72 -10.92 -2.10 14.78
N LYS A 73 -10.54 -1.67 15.99
CA LYS A 73 -9.51 -0.63 16.14
C LYS A 73 -8.19 -1.11 15.54
N GLU A 74 -7.79 -2.34 15.82
CA GLU A 74 -6.55 -2.97 15.37
C GLU A 74 -6.49 -3.07 13.84
N VAL A 75 -7.60 -3.47 13.21
CA VAL A 75 -7.70 -3.54 11.75
C VAL A 75 -7.61 -2.15 11.12
N ARG A 76 -8.21 -1.13 11.75
CA ARG A 76 -8.10 0.25 11.26
C ARG A 76 -6.70 0.81 11.44
N ASP A 77 -6.08 0.56 12.59
CA ASP A 77 -4.72 1.00 12.88
C ASP A 77 -3.75 0.42 11.86
N TRP A 78 -3.87 -0.88 11.54
CA TRP A 78 -3.07 -1.51 10.48
C TRP A 78 -3.31 -0.90 9.09
N MET A 79 -4.57 -0.67 8.71
CA MET A 79 -4.92 -0.07 7.42
C MET A 79 -4.51 1.41 7.27
N LEU A 80 -4.30 2.12 8.38
CA LEU A 80 -3.95 3.55 8.38
C LEU A 80 -2.47 3.81 8.68
N ASP A 81 -1.73 2.76 9.03
CA ASP A 81 -0.30 2.82 9.25
C ASP A 81 0.45 2.93 7.91
N PRO A 82 1.15 4.05 7.64
CA PRO A 82 1.90 4.25 6.40
C PRO A 82 3.02 3.21 6.22
N ASP A 83 3.52 2.60 7.30
CA ASP A 83 4.59 1.60 7.22
C ASP A 83 4.17 0.27 6.63
N ASN A 84 2.87 0.03 6.48
CA ASN A 84 2.35 -1.12 5.75
C ASN A 84 2.31 -0.92 4.23
N TYR A 85 2.66 0.26 3.73
CA TYR A 85 2.48 0.62 2.32
C TYR A 85 3.76 1.08 1.62
N TYR A 86 3.75 0.98 0.29
CA TYR A 86 4.67 1.66 -0.63
C TYR A 86 3.92 2.03 -1.92
N LEU A 87 4.55 2.80 -2.81
CA LEU A 87 3.99 3.10 -4.13
C LEU A 87 4.46 2.09 -5.17
N GLU A 88 3.52 1.52 -5.92
CA GLU A 88 3.80 0.61 -7.03
C GLU A 88 2.97 0.99 -8.26
N HIS A 89 3.46 0.65 -9.45
CA HIS A 89 2.71 0.85 -10.68
C HIS A 89 1.38 0.08 -10.63
N TYR A 90 0.27 0.77 -10.91
CA TYR A 90 -1.10 0.23 -10.74
C TYR A 90 -1.30 -1.14 -11.40
N SER A 91 -0.72 -1.37 -12.58
CA SER A 91 -0.89 -2.64 -13.32
C SER A 91 -0.27 -3.80 -12.56
N LYS A 92 0.94 -3.60 -12.01
CA LYS A 92 1.67 -4.63 -11.26
C LYS A 92 0.99 -4.89 -9.93
N ASN A 93 0.71 -3.84 -9.15
CA ASN A 93 0.01 -3.94 -7.87
C ASN A 93 -1.31 -4.73 -7.99
N ARG A 94 -2.12 -4.44 -9.02
CA ARG A 94 -3.39 -5.12 -9.26
C ARG A 94 -3.20 -6.57 -9.72
N SER A 95 -2.20 -6.83 -10.56
CA SER A 95 -1.90 -8.18 -11.05
C SER A 95 -1.38 -9.10 -9.94
N GLU A 96 -0.53 -8.58 -9.05
CA GLU A 96 0.02 -9.34 -7.93
C GLU A 96 -1.11 -9.80 -6.99
N GLY A 97 -2.01 -8.89 -6.61
CA GLY A 97 -3.17 -9.25 -5.80
C GLY A 97 -4.06 -10.31 -6.47
N ALA A 98 -4.29 -10.20 -7.78
CA ALA A 98 -5.06 -11.20 -8.54
C ALA A 98 -4.35 -12.57 -8.61
N SER A 99 -3.01 -12.58 -8.65
CA SER A 99 -2.22 -13.80 -8.81
C SER A 99 -2.08 -14.62 -7.53
N LEU A 100 -2.37 -14.05 -6.36
CA LEU A 100 -2.27 -14.74 -5.08
C LEU A 100 -3.29 -15.89 -4.94
N GLY A 101 -4.41 -15.86 -5.66
CA GLY A 101 -5.45 -16.88 -5.58
C GLY A 101 -6.11 -17.00 -4.20
N GLN A 102 -5.91 -16.02 -3.32
CA GLN A 102 -6.46 -15.99 -1.97
C GLN A 102 -7.78 -15.24 -1.92
N THR A 103 -8.66 -15.65 -1.00
CA THR A 103 -9.89 -14.94 -0.68
C THR A 103 -9.94 -14.61 0.82
N TYR A 104 -10.71 -13.58 1.17
CA TYR A 104 -10.93 -13.21 2.55
C TYR A 104 -11.73 -14.32 3.26
N LEU A 105 -11.17 -14.89 4.32
CA LEU A 105 -11.90 -15.78 5.23
C LEU A 105 -12.91 -15.00 6.08
N PRO A 106 -13.96 -15.64 6.62
CA PRO A 106 -14.85 -14.97 7.57
C PRO A 106 -14.10 -14.55 8.85
N PRO A 107 -14.63 -13.57 9.59
CA PRO A 107 -14.12 -13.20 10.91
C PRO A 107 -14.09 -14.42 11.88
N ASP A 108 -13.12 -14.43 12.80
CA ASP A 108 -12.82 -15.56 13.71
C ASP A 108 -13.26 -15.31 15.15
N ASN A 109 -14.23 -14.41 15.32
CA ASN A 109 -14.56 -13.75 16.58
C ASN A 109 -16.06 -13.64 16.84
#